data_AF-E9H952-F1
#
_entry.id   AF-E9H952-F1
#
_cell.length_a   1.000
_cell.length_b   1.000
_cell.length_c   1.000
_cell.angle_alpha   90.00
_cell.angle_beta   90.00
_cell.angle_gamma   90.00
#
_symmetry.space_group_name_H-M   'P 1'
#
loop_
_entity.id
_entity.type
_entity.pdbx_description
1 polymer ?
#
loop_
_entity_poly.entity_id
_entity_poly.type
_entity_poly.pdbx_seq_one_letter_code
_entity_poly.pdbx_strand_id
1 'polypeptide(L)'
;MSEGSHRVEEKIRLVSRLVENVLKVEWILENLERYESRIAGLTFESPVFCHGQGGFKWQLVMNVRDACSSSLALQLHSATQRRPHVEYRYGIANTNGDLEFEDRGQMNFGLDGPQQRPTILFSWARVMEMKQKLFIKDQLRIECQITMLDYEDAR
;
A
#
# COMPACT_ATOMS: atom_id res chain seq x y z
N MET A 1 23.40 19.10 -21.76
CA MET A 1 22.48 19.47 -20.66
C MET A 1 21.94 18.17 -20.11
N SER A 2 22.33 17.78 -18.90
CA SER A 2 21.89 16.51 -18.29
C SER A 2 20.73 16.81 -17.36
N GLU A 3 19.52 16.38 -17.73
CA GLU A 3 18.38 16.31 -16.83
C GLU A 3 18.72 15.30 -15.73
N GLY A 4 19.03 15.81 -14.55
CA GLY A 4 19.15 15.00 -13.36
C GLY A 4 17.80 14.34 -13.09
N SER A 5 17.76 13.02 -13.17
CA SER A 5 16.65 12.21 -12.68
C SER A 5 16.40 12.58 -11.22
N HIS A 6 15.35 13.38 -10.97
CA HIS A 6 14.87 13.68 -9.63
C HIS A 6 14.25 12.39 -9.06
N ARG A 7 15.08 11.52 -8.52
CA ARG A 7 14.61 10.43 -7.65
C ARG A 7 14.02 11.07 -6.40
N VAL A 8 12.72 10.85 -6.18
CA VAL A 8 12.05 11.17 -4.93
C VAL A 8 12.79 10.42 -3.82
N GLU A 9 13.33 11.14 -2.83
CA GLU A 9 13.85 10.51 -1.61
C GLU A 9 12.65 10.14 -0.74
N GLU A 10 12.13 8.93 -0.95
CA GLU A 10 11.11 8.33 -0.09
C GLU A 10 11.76 7.89 1.23
N LYS A 11 11.54 8.62 2.33
CA LYS A 11 11.90 8.11 3.66
C LYS A 11 10.75 7.31 4.22
N ILE A 12 10.97 6.01 4.36
CA ILE A 12 9.95 5.03 4.72
C ILE A 12 10.24 4.52 6.12
N ARG A 13 9.22 4.50 6.97
CA ARG A 13 9.30 3.98 8.34
C ARG A 13 8.43 2.74 8.45
N LEU A 14 9.05 1.57 8.52
CA LEU A 14 8.35 0.30 8.78
C LEU A 14 8.12 0.15 10.29
N VAL A 15 6.87 0.19 10.76
CA VAL A 15 6.51 -0.15 12.14
C VAL A 15 5.74 -1.46 12.15
N SER A 16 6.45 -2.57 12.37
CA SER A 16 5.83 -3.89 12.57
C SER A 16 5.73 -4.18 14.07
N ARG A 17 4.52 -4.45 14.56
CA ARG A 17 4.30 -5.14 15.84
C ARG A 17 3.70 -6.50 15.51
N LEU A 18 4.50 -7.54 15.68
CA LEU A 18 4.14 -8.90 15.32
C LEU A 18 3.25 -9.52 16.40
N VAL A 19 2.07 -9.96 15.99
CA VAL A 19 1.30 -11.03 16.62
C VAL A 19 1.31 -12.17 15.61
N GLU A 20 1.50 -13.42 16.03
CA GLU A 20 2.02 -14.56 15.26
C GLU A 20 1.51 -14.74 13.80
N ASN A 21 0.30 -14.27 13.45
CA ASN A 21 -0.28 -14.40 12.09
C ASN A 21 -0.64 -13.06 11.40
N VAL A 22 -0.29 -11.91 11.99
CA VAL A 22 -0.69 -10.57 11.51
C VAL A 22 0.53 -9.74 11.15
N LEU A 23 0.61 -9.34 9.89
CA LEU A 23 1.58 -8.36 9.38
C LEU A 23 0.90 -6.98 9.30
N LYS A 24 1.48 -5.99 9.95
CA LYS A 24 1.07 -4.58 9.86
C LYS A 24 2.20 -3.74 9.28
N VAL A 25 1.87 -2.90 8.31
CA VAL A 25 2.80 -2.05 7.57
C VAL A 25 2.22 -0.66 7.42
N GLU A 26 3.07 0.34 7.62
CA GLU A 26 2.81 1.74 7.29
C GLU A 26 3.75 2.14 6.14
N TRP A 27 3.17 2.69 5.08
CA TRP A 27 3.89 3.24 3.93
C TRP A 27 3.63 4.75 3.88
N ILE A 28 4.70 5.53 3.98
CA ILE A 28 4.63 6.99 4.05
C ILE A 28 5.17 7.57 2.75
N LEU A 29 4.38 8.42 2.12
CA LEU A 29 4.78 9.24 0.99
C LEU A 29 5.01 10.66 1.48
N GLU A 30 6.22 11.18 1.27
CA GLU A 30 6.63 12.51 1.72
C GLU A 30 6.84 13.47 0.55
N ASN A 31 6.85 14.78 0.83
CA ASN A 31 7.16 15.84 -0.15
C ASN A 31 6.16 15.88 -1.33
N LEU A 32 4.90 15.49 -1.10
CA LEU A 32 3.87 15.39 -2.15
C LEU A 32 3.44 16.76 -2.66
N GLU A 33 3.46 17.80 -1.80
CA GLU A 33 3.16 19.18 -2.15
C GLU A 33 4.02 19.70 -3.32
N ARG A 34 5.27 19.24 -3.42
CA ARG A 34 6.19 19.64 -4.50
C ARG A 34 5.76 19.15 -5.88
N TYR A 35 4.82 18.19 -5.92
CA TYR A 35 4.39 17.49 -7.13
C TYR A 35 2.88 17.58 -7.35
N GLU A 36 2.14 18.40 -6.61
CA GLU A 36 0.66 18.48 -6.68
C GLU A 36 0.12 18.60 -8.12
N SER A 37 0.82 19.33 -9.00
CA SER A 37 0.41 19.52 -10.41
C SER A 37 0.88 18.41 -11.37
N ARG A 38 1.72 17.48 -10.92
CA ARG A 38 2.36 16.43 -11.75
C ARG A 38 2.16 15.01 -11.21
N ILE A 39 1.52 14.87 -10.06
CA ILE A 39 1.37 13.58 -9.38
C ILE A 39 0.31 12.69 -10.03
N ALA A 40 -0.71 13.29 -10.64
CA ALA A 40 -1.64 12.55 -11.45
C ALA A 40 -0.95 12.02 -12.71
N GLY A 41 -1.18 10.74 -12.99
CA GLY A 41 -0.41 10.02 -14.00
C GLY A 41 0.59 9.04 -13.40
N LEU A 42 1.05 9.28 -12.17
CA LEU A 42 2.12 8.51 -11.54
C LEU A 42 1.62 7.21 -10.89
N THR A 43 2.52 6.23 -10.88
CA THR A 43 2.39 5.00 -10.11
C THR A 43 3.47 5.01 -9.04
N PHE A 44 3.06 4.76 -7.81
CA PHE A 44 3.94 4.59 -6.67
C PHE A 44 3.90 3.14 -6.23
N GLU A 45 5.06 2.60 -5.91
CA GLU A 45 5.21 1.25 -5.42
C GLU A 45 5.89 1.30 -4.07
N SER A 46 5.29 0.67 -3.05
CA SER A 46 5.99 0.52 -1.78
C SER A 46 7.24 -0.35 -1.96
N PRO A 47 8.21 -0.28 -1.04
CA PRO A 47 9.18 -1.35 -0.89
C PRO A 47 8.46 -2.67 -0.66
N VAL A 48 9.16 -3.75 -1.01
CA VAL A 48 8.69 -5.10 -0.73
C VAL A 48 8.79 -5.37 0.77
N PHE A 49 7.69 -5.85 1.36
CA PHE A 49 7.61 -6.20 2.77
C PHE A 49 7.16 -7.65 2.95
N CYS A 50 7.60 -8.30 4.01
CA CYS A 50 7.24 -9.69 4.28
C CYS A 50 7.10 -9.97 5.77
N HIS A 51 6.38 -11.05 6.05
CA HIS A 51 6.47 -11.72 7.34
C HIS A 51 7.66 -12.69 7.31
N GLY A 52 8.38 -12.82 8.43
CA GLY A 52 9.51 -13.75 8.52
C GLY A 52 9.10 -15.22 8.34
N GLN A 53 7.83 -15.55 8.60
CA GLN A 53 7.25 -16.88 8.39
C GLN A 53 6.44 -16.93 7.08
N GLY A 54 6.53 -18.04 6.36
CA GLY A 54 5.75 -18.32 5.12
C GLY A 54 6.41 -17.90 3.80
N GLY A 55 7.46 -17.08 3.85
CA GLY A 55 8.22 -16.69 2.65
C GLY A 55 7.40 -15.92 1.60
N PHE A 56 6.30 -15.30 2.02
CA PHE A 56 5.46 -14.43 1.20
C PHE A 56 5.99 -13.00 1.26
N LYS A 57 6.23 -12.42 0.09
CA LYS A 57 6.63 -11.03 -0.07
C LYS A 57 5.50 -10.26 -0.73
N TRP A 58 5.22 -9.08 -0.19
CA TRP A 58 4.07 -8.25 -0.52
C TRP A 58 4.54 -6.86 -0.94
N GLN A 59 3.70 -6.18 -1.72
CA GLN A 59 3.94 -4.82 -2.17
C GLN A 59 2.60 -4.09 -2.30
N LEU A 60 2.56 -2.82 -1.93
CA LEU A 60 1.43 -1.93 -2.23
C LEU A 60 1.74 -1.16 -3.51
N VAL A 61 0.76 -1.08 -4.40
CA VAL A 61 0.86 -0.30 -5.63
C VAL A 61 -0.27 0.72 -5.68
N MET A 62 0.09 1.99 -5.78
CA MET A 62 -0.85 3.10 -5.87
C MET A 62 -0.75 3.77 -7.23
N ASN A 63 -1.84 3.83 -7.97
CA ASN A 63 -1.92 4.58 -9.21
C ASN A 63 -2.69 5.87 -8.93
N VAL A 64 -2.07 7.02 -9.16
CA VAL A 64 -2.71 8.32 -8.95
C VAL A 64 -3.25 8.85 -10.27
N ARG A 65 -4.53 9.17 -10.28
CA ARG A 65 -5.27 9.73 -11.42
C ARG A 65 -6.10 10.92 -10.95
N ASP A 66 -6.13 11.98 -11.75
CA ASP A 66 -6.91 13.19 -11.44
C ASP A 66 -8.40 12.89 -11.33
N ALA A 67 -8.95 12.22 -12.34
CA ALA A 67 -10.37 11.90 -12.42
C ALA A 67 -10.63 10.46 -11.97
N CYS A 68 -11.29 10.33 -10.81
CA CYS A 68 -12.10 9.19 -10.32
C CYS A 68 -11.53 7.75 -10.39
N SER A 69 -10.25 7.57 -10.70
CA SER A 69 -9.68 6.26 -11.05
C SER A 69 -8.35 6.01 -10.36
N SER A 70 -8.06 6.73 -9.27
CA SER A 70 -6.90 6.37 -8.46
C SER A 70 -7.17 5.04 -7.77
N SER A 71 -6.18 4.16 -7.80
CA SER A 71 -6.28 2.84 -7.22
C SER A 71 -5.16 2.59 -6.23
N LEU A 72 -5.44 1.74 -5.26
CA LEU A 72 -4.46 1.17 -4.36
C LEU A 72 -4.71 -0.33 -4.36
N ALA A 73 -3.64 -1.12 -4.44
CA ALA A 73 -3.72 -2.57 -4.56
C ALA A 73 -2.65 -3.23 -3.70
N LEU A 74 -3.01 -4.35 -3.06
CA LEU A 74 -2.05 -5.24 -2.44
C LEU A 74 -1.63 -6.32 -3.45
N GLN A 75 -0.33 -6.51 -3.62
CA GLN A 75 0.24 -7.48 -4.54
C GLN A 75 1.12 -8.49 -3.82
N LEU A 76 0.98 -9.76 -4.19
CA LEU A 76 1.94 -10.79 -3.84
C LEU A 76 3.11 -10.68 -4.81
N HIS A 77 4.25 -10.19 -4.32
CA HIS A 77 5.48 -9.98 -5.09
C HIS A 77 6.25 -11.29 -5.33
N SER A 78 6.33 -12.16 -4.32
CA SER A 78 6.92 -13.50 -4.47
C SER A 78 6.45 -14.42 -3.34
N ALA A 79 6.46 -15.74 -3.57
CA ALA A 79 6.18 -16.74 -2.55
C ALA A 79 7.11 -17.95 -2.69
N THR A 80 7.56 -18.51 -1.57
CA THR A 80 8.32 -19.78 -1.55
C THR A 80 7.45 -21.00 -1.27
N GLN A 81 6.19 -20.79 -0.87
CA GLN A 81 5.22 -21.82 -0.51
C GLN A 81 3.95 -21.73 -1.40
N ARG A 82 2.96 -22.59 -1.16
CA ARG A 82 1.66 -22.58 -1.86
C ARG A 82 0.93 -21.24 -1.66
N ARG A 83 -0.10 -21.02 -2.49
CA ARG A 83 -0.94 -19.79 -2.55
C ARG A 83 -1.39 -19.34 -1.16
N PRO A 84 -1.02 -18.14 -0.68
CA PRO A 84 -1.43 -17.68 0.63
C PRO A 84 -2.92 -17.30 0.62
N HIS A 85 -3.67 -17.83 1.58
CA HIS A 85 -5.02 -17.37 1.90
C HIS A 85 -4.93 -16.34 3.03
N VAL A 86 -5.32 -15.10 2.72
CA VAL A 86 -5.18 -13.98 3.66
C VAL A 86 -6.45 -13.16 3.77
N GLU A 87 -6.69 -12.64 4.96
CA GLU A 87 -7.53 -11.47 5.17
C GLU A 87 -6.64 -10.22 5.06
N TYR A 88 -7.08 -9.22 4.31
CA TYR A 88 -6.37 -7.96 4.15
C TYR A 88 -7.26 -6.77 4.49
N ARG A 89 -6.63 -5.69 4.91
CA ARG A 89 -7.22 -4.36 5.05
C ARG A 89 -6.16 -3.32 4.74
N TYR A 90 -6.44 -2.38 3.85
CA TYR A 90 -5.53 -1.27 3.59
C TYR A 90 -6.30 0.00 3.22
N GLY A 91 -5.67 1.15 3.41
CA GLY A 91 -6.28 2.45 3.11
C GLY A 91 -5.35 3.61 3.46
N ILE A 92 -5.81 4.83 3.25
CA ILE A 92 -5.09 6.04 3.63
C ILE A 92 -5.43 6.35 5.10
N ALA A 93 -4.42 6.36 5.97
CA ALA A 93 -4.61 6.72 7.37
C ALA A 93 -4.79 8.24 7.51
N ASN A 94 -5.85 8.64 8.19
CA ASN A 94 -6.10 10.04 8.54
C ASN A 94 -5.31 10.45 9.80
N THR A 95 -5.40 11.72 10.19
CA THR A 95 -4.69 12.27 11.33
C THR A 95 -5.08 11.70 12.69
N ASN A 96 -6.23 11.01 12.78
CA ASN A 96 -6.68 10.30 13.98
C ASN A 96 -6.24 8.83 13.99
N GLY A 97 -5.67 8.33 12.90
CA GLY A 97 -5.32 6.91 12.72
C GLY A 97 -6.47 6.05 12.18
N ASP A 98 -7.60 6.63 11.75
CA ASP A 98 -8.64 5.86 11.06
C ASP A 98 -8.32 5.75 9.56
N LEU A 99 -8.76 4.67 8.94
CA LEU A 99 -8.59 4.46 7.50
C LEU A 99 -9.69 5.14 6.68
N GLU A 100 -9.27 5.91 5.70
CA GLU A 100 -10.08 6.47 4.63
C GLU A 100 -9.76 5.76 3.32
N PHE A 101 -10.74 5.71 2.41
CA PHE A 101 -10.59 5.04 1.11
C PHE A 101 -10.07 3.60 1.26
N GLU A 102 -10.66 2.86 2.23
CA GLU A 102 -10.21 1.52 2.57
C GLU A 102 -10.73 0.46 1.60
N ASP A 103 -9.89 -0.56 1.37
CA ASP A 103 -10.32 -1.87 0.85
C ASP A 103 -10.02 -2.94 1.89
N ARG A 104 -10.89 -3.95 1.96
CA ARG A 104 -10.73 -5.08 2.87
C ARG A 104 -11.45 -6.31 2.33
N GLY A 105 -10.89 -7.47 2.61
CA GLY A 105 -11.50 -8.72 2.20
C GLY A 105 -10.62 -9.92 2.51
N GLN A 106 -11.03 -11.07 1.98
CA GLN A 106 -10.27 -12.31 2.05
C GLN A 106 -9.96 -12.77 0.63
N MET A 107 -8.73 -13.20 0.37
CA MET A 107 -8.30 -13.61 -0.95
C MET A 107 -7.20 -14.67 -0.92
N ASN A 108 -7.28 -15.60 -1.86
CA ASN A 108 -6.19 -16.50 -2.22
C ASN A 108 -5.31 -15.84 -3.28
N PHE A 109 -4.08 -15.49 -2.94
CA PHE A 109 -3.15 -14.88 -3.90
C PHE A 109 -2.42 -15.97 -4.71
N GLY A 110 -2.40 -15.85 -6.02
CA GLY A 110 -1.60 -16.69 -6.92
C GLY A 110 -0.39 -15.92 -7.47
N LEU A 111 0.70 -16.64 -7.81
CA LEU A 111 1.84 -16.05 -8.53
C LEU A 111 1.57 -15.85 -10.03
N ASP A 112 0.69 -16.66 -10.62
CA ASP A 112 0.49 -16.75 -12.08
C ASP A 112 -0.78 -16.04 -12.61
N GLY A 113 -1.44 -15.22 -11.79
CA GLY A 113 -2.72 -14.58 -12.16
C GLY A 113 -3.00 -13.37 -11.28
N PRO A 114 -3.85 -12.43 -11.75
CA PRO A 114 -3.76 -11.05 -11.35
C PRO A 114 -3.82 -10.91 -9.83
N GLN A 115 -2.68 -10.47 -9.28
CA GLN A 115 -2.57 -9.32 -8.38
C GLN A 115 -3.96 -8.71 -8.15
N GLN A 116 -4.42 -8.67 -6.90
CA GLN A 116 -5.71 -8.12 -6.53
C GLN A 116 -6.08 -7.00 -7.51
N ARG A 117 -7.18 -7.18 -8.26
CA ARG A 117 -7.56 -6.21 -9.30
C ARG A 117 -7.52 -4.83 -8.65
N PRO A 118 -6.80 -3.84 -9.23
CA PRO A 118 -6.63 -2.57 -8.56
C PRO A 118 -7.99 -2.00 -8.17
N THR A 119 -8.23 -1.88 -6.87
CA THR A 119 -9.48 -1.34 -6.37
C THR A 119 -9.42 0.17 -6.59
N ILE A 120 -10.36 0.70 -7.37
CA ILE A 120 -10.53 2.15 -7.50
C ILE A 120 -11.09 2.64 -6.17
N LEU A 121 -10.27 3.38 -5.42
CA LEU A 121 -10.60 3.75 -4.05
C LEU A 121 -10.82 5.25 -3.89
N PHE A 122 -10.15 6.07 -4.69
CA PHE A 122 -10.21 7.52 -4.55
C PHE A 122 -9.94 8.26 -5.87
N SER A 123 -10.15 9.57 -5.85
CA SER A 123 -9.59 10.50 -6.82
C SER A 123 -8.56 11.37 -6.13
N TRP A 124 -7.53 11.80 -6.86
CA TRP A 124 -6.52 12.69 -6.28
C TRP A 124 -7.15 14.02 -5.84
N ALA A 125 -8.09 14.56 -6.63
CA ALA A 125 -8.85 15.75 -6.26
C ALA A 125 -9.53 15.60 -4.89
N ARG A 126 -10.13 14.44 -4.60
CA ARG A 126 -10.80 14.19 -3.32
C ARG A 126 -9.82 14.08 -2.15
N VAL A 127 -8.65 13.46 -2.38
CA VAL A 127 -7.56 13.43 -1.38
C VAL A 127 -7.11 14.86 -1.04
N MET A 128 -6.99 15.72 -2.05
CA MET A 128 -6.61 17.12 -1.86
C MET A 128 -7.70 17.96 -1.17
N GLU A 129 -8.99 17.71 -1.44
CA GLU A 129 -10.09 18.33 -0.68
C GLU A 129 -10.03 17.98 0.82
N MET A 130 -9.51 16.80 1.15
CA MET A 130 -9.38 16.30 2.52
C MET A 130 -7.96 16.51 3.08
N LYS A 131 -7.15 17.38 2.49
CA LYS A 131 -5.73 17.56 2.82
C LYS A 131 -5.46 17.73 4.32
N GLN A 132 -6.24 18.58 5.00
CA GLN A 132 -6.09 18.82 6.44
C GLN A 132 -6.35 17.58 7.31
N LYS A 133 -7.14 16.63 6.81
CA LYS A 133 -7.47 15.37 7.49
C LYS A 133 -6.48 14.25 7.17
N LEU A 134 -5.91 14.25 5.96
CA LEU A 134 -5.09 13.15 5.46
C LEU A 134 -3.58 13.39 5.56
N PHE A 135 -3.13 14.65 5.61
CA PHE A 135 -1.71 14.98 5.59
C PHE A 135 -1.21 15.47 6.95
N ILE A 136 -0.06 14.94 7.37
CA ILE A 136 0.69 15.44 8.53
C ILE A 136 2.08 15.84 8.05
N LYS A 137 2.42 17.13 8.10
CA LYS A 137 3.73 17.65 7.66
C LYS A 137 4.09 17.23 6.22
N ASP A 138 3.14 17.35 5.28
CA ASP A 138 3.30 16.94 3.87
C ASP A 138 3.62 15.44 3.70
N GLN A 139 3.05 14.62 4.59
CA GLN A 139 3.11 13.17 4.52
C GLN A 139 1.71 12.60 4.33
N LEU A 140 1.55 11.73 3.33
CA LEU A 140 0.39 10.86 3.18
C LEU A 140 0.76 9.46 3.66
N ARG A 141 -0.06 8.88 4.53
CA ARG A 141 0.21 7.57 5.14
C ARG A 141 -0.77 6.54 4.63
N ILE A 142 -0.25 5.40 4.20
CA ILE A 142 -1.00 4.24 3.78
C ILE A 142 -0.74 3.16 4.82
N GLU A 143 -1.79 2.64 5.43
CA GLU A 143 -1.67 1.48 6.32
C GLU A 143 -2.18 0.23 5.61
N CYS A 144 -1.51 -0.89 5.90
CA CYS A 144 -1.89 -2.21 5.42
C CYS A 144 -1.74 -3.23 6.54
N GLN A 145 -2.77 -4.05 6.69
CA GLN A 145 -2.79 -5.22 7.54
C GLN A 145 -3.07 -6.45 6.68
N ILE A 146 -2.31 -7.51 6.92
CA ILE A 146 -2.49 -8.83 6.32
C ILE A 146 -2.52 -9.85 7.45
N THR A 147 -3.59 -10.63 7.52
CA THR A 147 -3.74 -11.75 8.45
C THR A 147 -3.71 -13.05 7.64
N MET A 148 -2.78 -13.95 7.96
CA MET A 148 -2.75 -15.28 7.36
C MET A 148 -3.90 -16.13 7.92
N LEU A 149 -4.75 -16.69 7.05
CA LEU A 149 -5.93 -17.48 7.47
C LEU A 149 -5.63 -18.98 7.49
N ASP A 150 -4.92 -19.49 6.49
CA ASP A 150 -4.59 -20.91 6.36
C ASP A 150 -3.06 -21.10 6.41
N TYR A 151 -2.48 -20.97 7.59
CA TYR A 151 -1.15 -21.52 7.86
C TYR A 151 -1.37 -22.90 8.49
N GLU A 152 -1.63 -23.93 7.67
CA GLU A 152 -1.36 -25.28 8.15
C GLU A 152 0.14 -25.38 8.37
N ASP A 153 0.55 -25.43 9.64
CA ASP A 153 1.89 -25.81 10.06
C ASP A 153 2.33 -27.01 9.23
N ALA A 154 3.25 -26.78 8.29
CA ALA A 154 3.99 -27.85 7.65
C ALA A 154 4.92 -28.45 8.72
N ARG A 155 4.35 -29.31 9.56
CA ARG A 155 5.09 -30.28 10.37
C ARG A 155 5.77 -31.30 9.48
#